data_AF-A0A9D1I016-F1
#
_entry.id   AF-A0A9D1I016-F1
#
_cell.length_a   1.000
_cell.length_b   1.000
_cell.length_c   1.000
_cell.angle_alpha   90.00
_cell.angle_beta   90.00
_cell.angle_gamma   90.00
#
_symmetry.space_group_name_H-M   'P 1'
#
loop_
_entity.id
_entity.type
_entity.pdbx_description
1 polymer ?
#
loop_
_entity_poly.entity_id
_entity_poly.type
_entity_poly.pdbx_seq_one_letter_code
_entity_poly.pdbx_strand_id
1 'polypeptide(L)'
;EGVKLELRAMFTAKDIRAARLIKNELVKDYHDVAEEAMQILEEGFEDAMTVMCLPEYIRIVLRTTNILERLNRELKRRADVIQIFPNKDSLLRLMGAVTMEYSDDQIKMQRIFTVEKLREIENAIYLEFSNIAMKQNKRMSAA
;
A
#
# COMPACT_ATOMS: atom_id res chain seq x y z
N GLU A 1 7.77 14.19 15.11
CA GLU A 1 8.28 13.97 13.73
C GLU A 1 9.21 12.75 13.60
N GLY A 2 9.85 12.27 14.67
CA GLY A 2 10.77 11.11 14.66
C GLY A 2 10.19 9.82 14.06
N VAL A 3 9.09 9.30 14.63
CA VAL A 3 8.40 8.08 14.14
C VAL A 3 8.20 8.04 12.62
N LYS A 4 7.79 9.17 12.02
CA LYS A 4 7.56 9.26 10.57
C LYS A 4 8.84 9.04 9.77
N LEU A 5 9.96 9.60 10.24
CA LEU A 5 11.25 9.45 9.59
C LEU A 5 11.76 8.01 9.73
N GLU A 6 11.61 7.41 10.91
CA GLU A 6 12.01 6.03 11.20
C GLU A 6 11.18 5.02 10.40
N LEU A 7 9.85 5.19 10.33
CA LEU A 7 8.98 4.37 9.48
C LEU A 7 9.37 4.51 8.01
N ARG A 8 9.68 5.73 7.55
CA ARG A 8 10.16 5.94 6.18
C ARG A 8 11.47 5.20 5.95
N ALA A 9 12.41 5.25 6.89
CA ALA A 9 13.67 4.53 6.83
C ALA A 9 13.45 3.01 6.72
N MET A 10 12.52 2.46 7.52
CA MET A 10 12.12 1.05 7.47
C MET A 10 11.63 0.64 6.05
N PHE A 11 10.68 1.39 5.48
CA PHE A 11 10.14 1.12 4.13
C PHE A 11 11.12 1.41 2.98
N THR A 12 12.20 2.14 3.23
CA THR A 12 13.28 2.40 2.25
C THR A 12 14.53 1.55 2.50
N ALA A 13 14.52 0.63 3.46
CA ALA A 13 15.69 -0.15 3.81
C ALA A 13 16.18 -1.01 2.61
N LYS A 14 17.49 -1.25 2.57
CA LYS A 14 18.14 -2.01 1.49
C LYS A 14 17.67 -3.46 1.42
N ASP A 15 17.51 -4.09 2.59
CA ASP A 15 17.05 -5.47 2.74
C ASP A 15 16.11 -5.64 3.94
N ILE A 16 15.44 -6.79 4.00
CA ILE A 16 14.46 -7.11 5.04
C ILE A 16 15.09 -7.22 6.43
N ARG A 17 16.38 -7.55 6.54
CA ARG A 17 17.07 -7.64 7.84
C ARG A 17 17.25 -6.25 8.44
N ALA A 18 17.68 -5.29 7.62
CA ALA A 18 17.77 -3.89 8.03
C ALA A 18 16.39 -3.33 8.42
N ALA A 19 15.34 -3.64 7.66
CA ALA A 19 13.98 -3.23 8.03
C ALA A 19 13.52 -3.82 9.38
N ARG A 20 13.83 -5.09 9.66
CA ARG A 20 13.50 -5.73 10.95
C ARG A 20 14.23 -5.09 12.12
N LEU A 21 15.50 -4.71 11.95
CA LEU A 21 16.24 -3.99 12.98
C LEU A 21 15.58 -2.65 13.30
N ILE A 22 15.23 -1.87 12.27
CA ILE A 22 14.54 -0.59 12.45
C ILE A 22 13.17 -0.79 13.12
N LYS A 23 12.41 -1.82 12.72
CA LYS A 23 11.13 -2.16 13.35
C LYS A 23 11.30 -2.45 14.85
N ASN A 24 12.30 -3.23 15.23
CA ASN A 24 12.53 -3.60 16.63
C ASN A 24 12.90 -2.38 17.48
N GLU A 25 13.72 -1.47 16.98
CA GLU A 25 14.03 -0.22 17.68
C GLU A 25 12.80 0.68 17.79
N LEU A 26 12.01 0.83 16.72
CA LEU A 26 10.73 1.56 16.74
C LEU A 26 9.79 1.01 17.81
N VAL A 27 9.60 -0.30 17.86
CA VAL A 27 8.74 -0.93 18.87
C VAL A 27 9.27 -0.62 20.26
N LYS A 28 10.56 -0.81 20.50
CA LYS A 28 11.19 -0.56 21.80
C LYS A 28 11.05 0.91 22.25
N ASP A 29 11.26 1.86 21.35
CA ASP A 29 11.29 3.28 21.68
C ASP A 29 9.89 3.87 21.93
N TYR A 30 8.86 3.30 21.28
CA TYR A 30 7.50 3.84 21.32
C TYR A 30 6.47 2.93 22.00
N HIS A 31 6.84 1.73 22.48
CA HIS A 31 5.93 0.80 23.15
C HIS A 31 5.18 1.46 24.32
N ASP A 32 5.90 2.16 25.19
CA ASP A 32 5.34 2.76 26.41
C ASP A 32 4.36 3.91 26.13
N VAL A 33 4.46 4.54 24.96
CA VAL A 33 3.66 5.72 24.58
C VAL A 33 2.53 5.37 23.62
N ALA A 34 2.70 4.32 22.80
CA ALA A 34 1.78 3.95 21.74
C ALA A 34 1.73 2.43 21.53
N GLU A 35 1.44 1.69 22.60
CA GLU A 35 1.38 0.22 22.64
C GLU A 35 0.55 -0.38 21.49
N GLU A 36 -0.70 0.05 21.32
CA GLU A 36 -1.60 -0.45 20.27
C GLU A 36 -1.00 -0.25 18.86
N ALA A 37 -0.37 0.90 18.60
CA ALA A 37 0.25 1.17 17.30
C ALA A 37 1.49 0.31 17.06
N MET A 38 2.27 0.05 18.10
CA MET A 38 3.44 -0.82 18.00
C MET A 38 3.02 -2.27 17.79
N GLN A 39 1.97 -2.74 18.46
CA GLN A 39 1.41 -4.08 18.24
C GLN A 39 0.95 -4.25 16.78
N ILE A 40 0.21 -3.28 16.22
CA ILE A 40 -0.19 -3.29 14.80
C ILE A 40 1.03 -3.36 13.88
N LEU A 41 2.09 -2.59 14.18
CA LEU A 41 3.33 -2.64 13.42
C LEU A 41 3.98 -4.02 13.48
N GLU A 42 4.05 -4.65 14.66
CA GLU A 42 4.64 -5.98 14.81
C GLU A 42 3.88 -7.07 14.07
N GLU A 43 2.56 -7.10 14.23
CA GLU A 43 1.68 -8.10 13.61
C GLU A 43 1.66 -7.92 12.08
N GLY A 44 1.58 -6.68 11.60
CA GLY A 44 1.48 -6.35 10.18
C GLY A 44 2.81 -6.26 9.43
N PHE A 45 3.95 -6.30 10.11
CA PHE A 45 5.26 -6.05 9.49
C PHE A 45 5.55 -6.97 8.30
N GLU A 46 5.42 -8.28 8.48
CA GLU A 46 5.80 -9.24 7.43
C GLU A 46 4.92 -9.10 6.18
N ASP A 47 3.64 -8.79 6.36
CA ASP A 47 2.73 -8.56 5.24
C ASP A 47 3.04 -7.23 4.53
N ALA A 48 3.24 -6.15 5.29
CA ALA A 48 3.60 -4.84 4.73
C ALA A 48 4.95 -4.85 3.98
N MET A 49 5.91 -5.65 4.47
CA MET A 49 7.26 -5.71 3.89
C MET A 49 7.40 -6.74 2.77
N THR A 50 6.34 -7.48 2.42
CA THR A 50 6.33 -8.41 1.26
C THR A 50 6.72 -7.71 -0.05
N VAL A 51 6.45 -6.41 -0.17
CA VAL A 51 6.89 -5.58 -1.30
C VAL A 51 8.41 -5.61 -1.53
N MET A 52 9.22 -5.99 -0.53
CA MET A 52 10.68 -6.08 -0.65
C MET A 52 11.17 -7.16 -1.62
N CYS A 53 10.36 -8.18 -1.90
CA CYS A 53 10.66 -9.18 -2.92
C CYS A 53 10.61 -8.61 -4.35
N LEU A 54 10.01 -7.44 -4.54
CA LEU A 54 9.90 -6.81 -5.87
C LEU A 54 11.15 -6.00 -6.25
N PRO A 55 11.39 -5.76 -7.55
CA PRO A 55 12.43 -4.84 -7.99
C PRO A 55 12.21 -3.43 -7.45
N GLU A 56 13.30 -2.75 -7.09
CA GLU A 56 13.27 -1.45 -6.39
C GLU A 56 12.41 -0.39 -7.07
N TYR A 57 12.47 -0.32 -8.41
CA TYR A 57 11.71 0.65 -9.20
C TYR A 57 10.18 0.50 -9.04
N ILE A 58 9.69 -0.68 -8.66
CA ILE A 58 8.25 -0.95 -8.43
C ILE A 58 7.89 -0.80 -6.97
N ARG A 59 8.83 -1.14 -6.06
CA ARG A 59 8.61 -1.00 -4.62
C ARG A 59 8.12 0.40 -4.25
N ILE A 60 8.71 1.43 -4.85
CA ILE A 60 8.37 2.83 -4.57
C ILE A 60 6.89 3.10 -4.82
N VAL A 61 6.31 2.50 -5.86
CA VAL A 61 4.91 2.69 -6.23
C VAL A 61 3.98 1.85 -5.35
N LEU A 62 4.32 0.57 -5.15
CA LEU A 62 3.43 -0.38 -4.48
C LEU A 62 3.47 -0.32 -2.95
N ARG A 63 4.54 0.22 -2.35
CA ARG A 63 4.65 0.30 -0.89
C ARG A 63 3.75 1.37 -0.25
N THR A 64 3.11 2.22 -1.05
CA THR A 64 2.26 3.32 -0.53
C THR A 64 0.89 3.31 -1.15
N THR A 65 -0.10 3.71 -0.38
CA THR A 65 -1.49 3.90 -0.82
C THR A 65 -1.79 5.31 -1.32
N ASN A 66 -0.76 6.15 -1.54
CA ASN A 66 -0.90 7.57 -1.90
C ASN A 66 -1.83 7.83 -3.10
N ILE A 67 -1.77 6.95 -4.12
CA ILE A 67 -2.61 7.05 -5.32
C ILE A 67 -4.09 6.87 -4.95
N LEU A 68 -4.39 5.84 -4.16
CA LEU A 68 -5.74 5.55 -3.67
C LEU A 68 -6.23 6.64 -2.71
N GLU A 69 -5.39 7.13 -1.82
CA GLU A 69 -5.72 8.22 -0.89
C GLU A 69 -6.04 9.51 -1.64
N ARG A 70 -5.28 9.85 -2.69
CA ARG A 70 -5.53 11.02 -3.52
C ARG A 70 -6.87 10.89 -4.26
N LEU A 71 -7.15 9.72 -4.85
CA LEU A 71 -8.44 9.46 -5.50
C LEU A 71 -9.60 9.54 -4.49
N ASN A 72 -9.48 8.86 -3.35
CA ASN A 72 -10.50 8.88 -2.30
C ASN A 72 -10.76 10.28 -1.75
N ARG A 73 -9.72 11.10 -1.60
CA ARG A 73 -9.84 12.50 -1.19
C ARG A 73 -10.63 13.31 -2.22
N GLU A 74 -10.40 13.09 -3.51
CA GLU A 74 -11.12 13.77 -4.58
C GLU A 74 -12.60 13.34 -4.65
N LEU A 75 -12.88 12.04 -4.49
CA LEU A 75 -14.23 11.51 -4.39
C LEU A 75 -14.99 12.15 -3.21
N LYS A 76 -14.36 12.20 -2.03
CA LYS A 76 -14.93 12.88 -0.84
C LYS A 76 -15.17 14.36 -1.11
N ARG A 77 -14.16 15.09 -1.62
CA ARG A 77 -14.26 16.52 -1.91
C ARG A 77 -15.44 16.87 -2.82
N ARG A 78 -15.70 16.04 -3.86
CA ARG A 78 -16.83 16.27 -4.78
C ARG A 78 -18.17 15.84 -4.19
N ALA A 79 -18.20 14.82 -3.32
CA ALA A 79 -19.40 14.48 -2.55
C ALA A 79 -19.76 15.55 -1.52
N ASP A 80 -18.78 16.15 -0.87
CA ASP A 80 -18.98 17.13 0.21
C ASP A 80 -19.75 18.38 -0.26
N VAL A 81 -19.65 18.73 -1.55
CA VAL A 81 -20.42 19.85 -2.15
C VAL A 81 -21.93 19.53 -2.21
N ILE A 82 -22.30 18.27 -2.42
CA ILE A 82 -23.70 17.85 -2.55
C ILE A 82 -24.34 17.63 -1.17
N GLN A 83 -23.54 17.22 -0.17
CA GLN A 83 -23.93 16.87 1.21
C GLN A 83 -24.90 15.68 1.31
N ILE A 84 -26.08 15.78 0.67
CA ILE A 84 -27.14 14.77 0.69
C ILE A 84 -27.54 14.42 -0.75
N PHE A 85 -27.41 13.14 -1.09
CA PHE A 85 -27.80 12.64 -2.41
C PHE A 85 -29.28 12.25 -2.44
N PRO A 86 -30.01 12.54 -3.53
CA PRO A 86 -31.43 12.20 -3.66
C PRO A 86 -31.69 10.70 -3.82
N ASN A 87 -30.70 9.94 -4.34
CA ASN A 87 -30.73 8.48 -4.45
C ASN A 87 -29.32 7.93 -4.72
N LYS A 88 -29.18 6.60 -4.64
CA LYS A 88 -27.91 5.89 -4.87
C LYS A 88 -27.37 6.08 -6.30
N ASP A 89 -28.24 6.15 -7.30
CA ASP A 89 -27.81 6.30 -8.69
C ASP A 89 -27.15 7.65 -8.95
N SER A 90 -27.63 8.71 -8.29
CA SER A 90 -26.98 10.03 -8.36
C SER A 90 -25.58 10.01 -7.78
N LEU A 91 -25.35 9.29 -6.68
CA LEU A 91 -24.02 9.09 -6.11
C LEU A 91 -23.12 8.31 -7.09
N LEU A 92 -23.62 7.19 -7.63
CA LEU A 92 -22.88 6.38 -8.60
C LEU A 92 -22.50 7.17 -9.85
N ARG A 93 -23.39 8.03 -10.36
CA ARG A 93 -23.09 8.91 -11.50
C ARG A 93 -21.94 9.86 -11.20
N LEU A 94 -21.94 10.50 -10.02
CA LEU A 94 -20.84 11.39 -9.64
C LEU A 94 -19.54 10.60 -9.50
N MET A 95 -19.52 9.55 -8.67
CA MET A 95 -18.33 8.76 -8.41
C MET A 95 -17.76 8.14 -9.69
N GLY A 96 -18.64 7.65 -10.57
CA GLY A 96 -18.29 7.17 -11.91
C GLY A 96 -17.66 8.25 -12.77
N ALA A 97 -18.28 9.43 -12.87
CA ALA A 97 -17.74 10.55 -13.65
C ALA A 97 -16.34 10.98 -13.17
N VAL A 98 -16.14 11.05 -11.85
CA VAL A 98 -14.83 11.41 -11.26
C VAL A 98 -13.78 10.34 -11.55
N THR A 99 -14.17 9.07 -11.48
CA THR A 99 -13.26 7.94 -11.76
C THR A 99 -12.90 7.87 -13.24
N MET A 100 -13.84 8.19 -14.14
CA MET A 100 -13.59 8.29 -15.58
C MET A 100 -12.59 9.43 -15.87
N GLU A 101 -12.82 10.62 -15.32
CA GLU A 101 -11.90 11.77 -15.45
C GLU A 101 -10.50 11.42 -14.94
N TYR A 102 -10.42 10.78 -13.76
CA TYR A 102 -9.16 10.31 -13.22
C TYR A 102 -8.47 9.29 -14.14
N SER A 103 -9.22 8.32 -14.67
CA SER A 103 -8.70 7.32 -15.61
C SER A 103 -8.13 7.95 -16.87
N ASP A 104 -8.82 8.93 -17.45
CA ASP A 104 -8.36 9.65 -18.64
C ASP A 104 -7.03 10.38 -18.38
N ASP A 105 -6.86 10.94 -17.18
CA ASP A 105 -5.59 11.56 -16.77
C ASP A 105 -4.48 10.53 -16.54
N GLN A 106 -4.79 9.37 -15.95
CA GLN A 106 -3.79 8.31 -15.75
C GLN A 106 -3.28 7.73 -17.07
N ILE A 107 -4.14 7.63 -18.10
CA ILE A 107 -3.75 7.13 -19.44
C ILE A 107 -2.67 8.03 -20.08
N LYS A 108 -2.67 9.34 -19.77
CA LYS A 108 -1.68 10.30 -20.28
C LYS A 108 -0.31 10.17 -19.61
N MET A 109 -0.24 9.57 -18.42
CA MET A 109 1.00 9.42 -17.66
C MET A 109 1.84 8.24 -18.18
N GLN A 110 3.15 8.27 -17.91
CA GLN A 110 4.03 7.15 -18.28
C GLN A 110 3.62 5.88 -17.54
N ARG A 111 3.39 4.80 -18.30
CA ARG A 111 3.01 3.50 -17.75
C ARG A 111 4.18 2.87 -17.01
N ILE A 112 4.01 2.71 -15.70
CA ILE A 112 4.97 1.99 -14.85
C ILE A 112 4.79 0.48 -15.04
N PHE A 113 3.54 0.04 -15.17
CA PHE A 113 3.15 -1.35 -15.39
C PHE A 113 2.87 -1.60 -16.87
N THR A 114 3.85 -2.17 -17.57
CA THR A 114 3.69 -2.69 -18.94
C THR A 114 3.73 -4.21 -18.90
N VAL A 115 3.10 -4.88 -19.87
CA VAL A 115 3.01 -6.35 -19.93
C VAL A 115 4.41 -6.98 -19.90
N GLU A 116 5.37 -6.38 -20.58
CA GLU A 116 6.76 -6.86 -20.64
C GLU A 116 7.42 -6.82 -19.25
N LYS A 117 7.33 -5.68 -18.55
CA LYS A 117 7.84 -5.52 -17.19
C LYS A 117 7.15 -6.46 -16.20
N LEU A 118 5.84 -6.65 -16.34
CA LEU A 118 5.08 -7.57 -15.49
C LEU A 118 5.55 -9.01 -15.67
N ARG A 119 5.78 -9.45 -16.91
CA ARG A 119 6.35 -10.79 -17.19
C ARG A 119 7.77 -10.95 -16.65
N GLU A 120 8.61 -9.91 -16.74
CA GLU A 120 9.96 -9.95 -16.18
C GLU A 120 9.93 -10.17 -14.66
N ILE A 121 9.06 -9.45 -13.94
CA ILE A 121 8.88 -9.60 -12.49
C ILE A 121 8.33 -10.99 -12.16
N GLU A 122 7.30 -11.42 -12.89
CA GLU A 122 6.68 -12.73 -12.69
C GLU A 122 7.72 -13.83 -12.81
N ASN A 123 8.50 -13.85 -13.91
CA ASN A 123 9.55 -14.84 -14.10
C ASN A 123 10.63 -14.79 -13.02
N ALA A 124 10.97 -13.61 -12.51
CA ALA A 124 12.01 -13.45 -11.50
C ALA A 124 11.58 -13.90 -10.09
N ILE A 125 10.30 -13.73 -9.74
CA ILE A 125 9.84 -13.76 -8.33
C ILE A 125 8.72 -14.81 -8.09
N TYR A 126 8.22 -15.47 -9.14
CA TYR A 126 7.07 -16.39 -9.06
C TYR A 126 7.15 -17.40 -7.90
N LEU A 127 8.32 -18.05 -7.74
CA LEU A 127 8.52 -19.06 -6.70
C LEU A 127 8.44 -18.46 -5.28
N GLU A 128 9.03 -17.29 -5.06
CA GLU A 128 8.98 -16.62 -3.75
C GLU A 128 7.55 -16.16 -3.43
N PHE A 129 6.86 -15.56 -4.40
CA PHE A 129 5.48 -15.11 -4.24
C PHE A 129 4.50 -16.26 -4.02
N SER A 130 4.64 -17.36 -4.75
CA SER A 130 3.82 -18.55 -4.53
C SER A 130 3.99 -19.10 -3.11
N ASN A 131 5.22 -19.15 -2.62
CA ASN A 131 5.51 -19.58 -1.25
C ASN A 131 4.93 -18.62 -0.18
N ILE A 132 5.03 -17.31 -0.41
CA ILE A 132 4.45 -16.30 0.49
C ILE A 132 2.93 -16.40 0.49
N ALA A 133 2.30 -16.47 -0.68
CA ALA A 133 0.85 -16.60 -0.83
C ALA A 133 0.33 -17.88 -0.15
N MET A 134 1.02 -19.01 -0.31
CA MET A 134 0.67 -20.25 0.40
C MET A 134 0.76 -20.11 1.92
N LYS A 135 1.79 -19.41 2.43
CA LYS A 135 1.93 -19.14 3.87
C LYS A 135 0.81 -18.23 4.38
N GLN A 136 0.47 -17.17 3.64
CA GLN A 136 -0.61 -16.24 3.98
C GLN A 136 -1.97 -16.93 3.98
N ASN A 137 -2.29 -17.75 2.97
CA ASN A 137 -3.53 -18.51 2.93
C ASN A 137 -3.67 -19.47 4.11
N LYS A 138 -2.59 -20.14 4.51
CA LYS A 138 -2.58 -21.00 5.70
C LYS A 138 -2.87 -20.23 6.99
N ARG A 139 -2.32 -19.01 7.13
CA ARG A 139 -2.60 -18.12 8.27
C ARG A 139 -4.07 -17.68 8.28
N MET A 140 -4.60 -17.26 7.14
CA MET A 140 -6.00 -16.84 7.01
C MET A 140 -6.98 -17.98 7.32
N SER A 141 -6.65 -19.22 6.95
CA SER A 141 -7.49 -20.38 7.27
C SER A 141 -7.41 -20.83 8.74
N ALA A 142 -6.41 -20.35 9.49
CA ALA A 142 -6.18 -20.72 10.89
C ALA A 142 -6.66 -19.64 11.88
N ALA A 143 -7.02 -18.45 11.38
CA ALA A 143 -7.66 -17.36 12.11
C ALA A 143 -9.20 -17.47 11.98
#